data_AF-A0A4S4A3H9-F1
#
_entry.id   AF-A0A4S4A3H9-F1
#
_cell.length_a   1.000
_cell.length_b   1.000
_cell.length_c   1.000
_cell.angle_alpha   90.00
_cell.angle_beta   90.00
_cell.angle_gamma   90.00
#
_symmetry.space_group_name_H-M   'P 1'
#
loop_
_entity.id
_entity.type
_entity.pdbx_description
1 polymer ?
#
loop_
_entity_poly.entity_id
_entity_poly.type
_entity_poly.pdbx_seq_one_letter_code
_entity_poly.pdbx_strand_id
1 'polypeptide(L)'
;MFFKKSDEDAFLQRLKRHSGIIIRVSRIYFDYEEDRKDLKQEIIYQLWKSFPSFRGESSFSTWMYRVAVNTALTYLQQQKKESIIHFYEKLPEIVEENDTDIKELQTKIFYDAIYKLTPVEKALIFYHLEGLPHKEIGEQLGISEVNARVKLNRIKEKTKEIIKKQGYEF
;
A
#
# COMPACT_ATOMS: atom_id res chain seq x y z
N MET A 1 13.34 -18.87 -18.66
CA MET A 1 13.46 -19.59 -17.37
C MET A 1 12.11 -20.23 -17.10
N PHE A 2 11.98 -21.55 -17.31
CA PHE A 2 10.71 -22.26 -17.13
C PHE A 2 10.60 -22.73 -15.69
N PHE A 3 9.60 -22.25 -14.96
CA PHE A 3 9.27 -22.71 -13.62
C PHE A 3 8.79 -24.17 -13.69
N LYS A 4 9.15 -25.01 -12.70
CA LYS A 4 8.55 -26.33 -12.58
C LYS A 4 7.14 -26.16 -12.02
N LYS A 5 6.18 -27.00 -12.44
CA LYS A 5 4.78 -26.99 -11.96
C LYS A 5 4.66 -26.93 -10.41
N SER A 6 5.62 -27.54 -9.71
CA SER A 6 5.73 -27.49 -8.24
C SER A 6 5.96 -26.09 -7.66
N ASP A 7 6.68 -25.21 -8.37
CA ASP A 7 6.97 -23.84 -7.91
C ASP A 7 5.75 -22.93 -8.07
N GLU A 8 4.97 -23.17 -9.13
CA GLU A 8 3.69 -22.50 -9.39
C GLU A 8 2.67 -22.81 -8.30
N ASP A 9 2.46 -24.10 -7.99
CA ASP A 9 1.53 -24.51 -6.94
C ASP A 9 1.94 -23.96 -5.57
N ALA A 10 3.23 -23.97 -5.25
CA ALA A 10 3.76 -23.42 -4.00
C ALA A 10 3.56 -21.90 -3.92
N PHE A 11 3.79 -21.17 -5.01
CA PHE A 11 3.53 -19.73 -5.08
C PHE A 11 2.05 -19.43 -4.89
N LEU A 12 1.17 -20.08 -5.64
CA LEU A 12 -0.27 -19.83 -5.59
C LEU A 12 -0.85 -20.12 -4.21
N GLN A 13 -0.39 -21.18 -3.53
CA GLN A 13 -0.81 -21.49 -2.16
C GLN A 13 -0.43 -20.38 -1.19
N ARG A 14 0.81 -19.89 -1.24
CA ARG A 14 1.28 -18.80 -0.38
C ARG A 14 0.62 -17.47 -0.72
N LEU A 15 0.45 -17.17 -2.01
CA LEU A 15 -0.26 -15.99 -2.50
C LEU A 15 -1.70 -15.96 -1.98
N LYS A 16 -2.43 -17.07 -2.11
CA LYS A 16 -3.81 -17.19 -1.64
C LYS A 16 -3.92 -16.95 -0.13
N ARG A 17 -2.98 -17.46 0.66
CA ARG A 17 -2.93 -17.24 2.12
C ARG A 17 -2.73 -15.78 2.50
N HIS A 18 -2.06 -14.99 1.65
CA HIS A 18 -1.66 -13.62 1.94
C HIS A 18 -2.29 -12.57 1.00
N SER A 19 -3.33 -12.94 0.25
CA SER A 19 -3.97 -12.08 -0.77
C SER A 19 -4.50 -10.75 -0.20
N GLY A 20 -4.88 -10.74 1.08
CA GLY A 20 -5.29 -9.53 1.80
C GLY A 20 -4.23 -8.43 1.81
N ILE A 21 -2.94 -8.79 1.71
CA ILE A 21 -1.84 -7.81 1.60
C ILE A 21 -2.00 -6.96 0.34
N ILE A 22 -2.25 -7.60 -0.79
CA ILE A 22 -2.38 -6.92 -2.09
C ILE A 22 -3.57 -5.95 -2.04
N ILE A 23 -4.69 -6.37 -1.45
CA ILE A 23 -5.87 -5.52 -1.28
C ILE A 23 -5.53 -4.27 -0.45
N ARG A 24 -4.87 -4.45 0.70
CA ARG A 24 -4.53 -3.33 1.60
C ARG A 24 -3.51 -2.38 0.98
N VAL A 25 -2.47 -2.90 0.32
CA VAL A 25 -1.49 -2.08 -0.41
C VAL A 25 -2.21 -1.25 -1.47
N SER A 26 -3.03 -1.88 -2.31
CA SER A 26 -3.72 -1.15 -3.38
C SER A 26 -4.67 -0.06 -2.85
N ARG A 27 -5.38 -0.32 -1.74
CA ARG A 27 -6.27 0.66 -1.09
C ARG A 27 -5.54 1.88 -0.52
N ILE A 28 -4.29 1.74 -0.09
CA ILE A 28 -3.53 2.89 0.42
C ILE A 28 -3.12 3.85 -0.71
N TYR A 29 -2.89 3.32 -1.91
CA TYR A 29 -2.37 4.09 -3.03
C TYR A 29 -3.46 4.62 -3.97
N PHE A 30 -4.58 3.91 -4.13
CA PHE A 30 -5.67 4.29 -5.03
C PHE A 30 -7.05 4.17 -4.40
N ASP A 31 -7.89 5.17 -4.71
CA ASP A 31 -9.25 5.25 -4.21
C ASP A 31 -10.26 4.52 -5.09
N TYR A 32 -10.15 4.70 -6.40
CA TYR A 32 -11.05 4.05 -7.36
C TYR A 32 -10.73 2.57 -7.55
N GLU A 33 -11.78 1.75 -7.66
CA GLU A 33 -11.64 0.29 -7.80
C GLU A 33 -10.90 -0.13 -9.06
N GLU A 34 -11.03 0.61 -10.17
CA GLU A 34 -10.33 0.32 -11.43
C GLU A 34 -8.82 0.44 -11.26
N ASP A 35 -8.35 1.58 -10.75
CA ASP A 35 -6.93 1.83 -10.51
C ASP A 35 -6.35 0.81 -9.49
N ARG A 36 -7.18 0.39 -8.50
CA ARG A 36 -6.83 -0.69 -7.58
C ARG A 36 -6.67 -2.03 -8.30
N LYS A 37 -7.55 -2.38 -9.25
CA LYS A 37 -7.48 -3.65 -9.99
C LYS A 37 -6.21 -3.74 -10.81
N ASP A 38 -5.81 -2.66 -11.47
CA ASP A 38 -4.60 -2.63 -12.28
C ASP A 38 -3.35 -2.78 -11.40
N LEU A 39 -3.30 -2.05 -10.28
CA LEU A 39 -2.19 -2.19 -9.34
C LEU A 39 -2.13 -3.60 -8.73
N LYS A 40 -3.26 -4.24 -8.42
CA LYS A 40 -3.28 -5.63 -7.91
C LYS A 40 -2.64 -6.59 -8.92
N GLN A 41 -2.99 -6.45 -10.20
CA GLN A 41 -2.44 -7.28 -11.28
C GLN A 41 -0.93 -7.10 -11.41
N GLU A 42 -0.47 -5.85 -11.41
CA GLU A 42 0.95 -5.54 -11.48
C GLU A 42 1.72 -6.07 -10.27
N ILE A 43 1.15 -5.98 -9.06
CA ILE A 43 1.74 -6.58 -7.85
C ILE A 43 1.86 -8.10 -7.99
N ILE A 44 0.81 -8.79 -8.44
CA ILE A 44 0.83 -10.26 -8.63
C ILE A 44 1.91 -10.64 -9.65
N TYR A 45 2.00 -9.91 -10.76
CA TYR A 45 3.01 -10.13 -11.78
C TYR A 45 4.43 -9.98 -11.22
N GLN A 46 4.71 -8.89 -10.49
CA GLN A 46 6.03 -8.67 -9.89
C GLN A 46 6.37 -9.68 -8.79
N LEU A 47 5.38 -10.11 -8.00
CA LEU A 47 5.54 -11.18 -7.02
C LEU A 47 5.96 -12.49 -7.70
N TRP A 48 5.25 -12.88 -8.76
CA TRP A 48 5.58 -14.09 -9.52
C TRP A 48 6.99 -14.01 -10.11
N LYS A 49 7.31 -12.89 -10.77
CA LYS A 49 8.63 -12.64 -11.35
C LYS A 49 9.76 -12.69 -10.31
N SER A 50 9.49 -12.21 -9.10
CA SER A 50 10.46 -12.14 -8.01
C SER A 50 10.54 -13.43 -7.19
N PHE A 51 9.57 -14.33 -7.28
CA PHE A 51 9.45 -15.51 -6.43
C PHE A 51 10.69 -16.43 -6.44
N PRO A 52 11.37 -16.71 -7.59
CA PRO A 52 12.61 -17.48 -7.61
C PRO A 52 13.73 -16.91 -6.74
N SER A 53 13.72 -15.60 -6.51
CA SER A 53 14.75 -14.91 -5.72
C SER A 53 14.46 -14.93 -4.22
N PHE A 54 13.29 -15.44 -3.80
CA PHE A 54 12.93 -15.49 -2.39
C PHE A 54 13.71 -16.58 -1.66
N ARG A 55 14.67 -16.18 -0.82
CA ARG A 55 15.58 -17.08 -0.10
C ARG A 55 15.09 -17.53 1.28
N GLY A 56 13.94 -17.05 1.75
CA GLY A 56 13.42 -17.39 3.09
C GLY A 56 14.13 -16.69 4.25
N GLU A 57 14.95 -15.66 3.98
CA GLU A 57 15.63 -14.84 5.01
C GLU A 57 14.64 -13.98 5.82
N SER A 58 13.40 -13.83 5.34
CA SER A 58 12.28 -13.22 6.04
C SER A 58 11.05 -14.09 5.93
N SER A 59 9.98 -13.77 6.68
CA SER A 59 8.67 -14.34 6.41
C SER A 59 8.24 -14.02 4.97
N PHE A 60 7.40 -14.89 4.38
CA PHE A 60 6.87 -14.66 3.04
C PHE A 60 5.98 -13.41 2.99
N SER A 61 5.24 -13.10 4.07
CA SER A 61 4.45 -11.87 4.16
C SER A 61 5.33 -10.63 4.18
N THR A 62 6.44 -10.61 4.94
CA THR A 62 7.41 -9.50 4.94
C THR A 62 7.97 -9.25 3.55
N TRP A 63 8.38 -10.32 2.87
CA TRP A 63 8.86 -10.25 1.48
C TRP A 63 7.77 -9.75 0.52
N MET A 64 6.54 -10.26 0.67
CA MET A 64 5.40 -9.84 -0.15
C MET A 64 5.07 -8.36 0.03
N TYR A 65 5.09 -7.85 1.27
CA TYR A 65 4.90 -6.41 1.52
C TYR A 65 5.98 -5.58 0.84
N ARG A 66 7.25 -6.00 0.90
CA ARG A 66 8.36 -5.33 0.19
C ARG A 66 8.07 -5.22 -1.30
N VAL A 67 7.78 -6.34 -1.95
CA VAL A 67 7.54 -6.36 -3.39
C VAL A 67 6.30 -5.51 -3.72
N ALA A 68 5.19 -5.70 -3.02
CA ALA A 68 3.94 -4.98 -3.28
C ALA A 68 4.07 -3.46 -3.12
N VAL A 69 4.72 -2.99 -2.04
CA VAL A 69 4.95 -1.55 -1.81
C VAL A 69 5.88 -0.95 -2.86
N ASN A 70 6.99 -1.62 -3.18
CA ASN A 70 7.93 -1.14 -4.19
C ASN A 70 7.30 -1.10 -5.58
N THR A 71 6.48 -2.10 -5.92
CA THR A 71 5.68 -2.11 -7.14
C THR A 71 4.71 -0.94 -7.18
N ALA A 72 3.96 -0.69 -6.10
CA ALA A 72 3.03 0.44 -6.05
C ALA A 72 3.73 1.80 -6.18
N LEU A 73 4.87 1.99 -5.52
CA LEU A 73 5.68 3.21 -5.65
C LEU A 73 6.19 3.41 -7.08
N THR A 74 6.63 2.34 -7.74
CA THR A 74 7.11 2.38 -9.13
C THR A 74 5.96 2.68 -10.11
N TYR A 75 4.82 2.00 -9.92
CA TYR A 75 3.62 2.18 -10.72
C TYR A 75 3.11 3.63 -10.66
N LEU A 76 3.07 4.22 -9.46
CA LEU A 76 2.70 5.63 -9.28
C LEU A 76 3.66 6.61 -9.96
N GLN A 77 4.95 6.30 -9.97
CA GLN A 77 5.94 7.13 -10.68
C GLN A 77 5.75 7.07 -12.20
N GLN A 78 5.35 5.92 -12.74
CA GLN A 78 5.06 5.73 -14.16
C GLN A 78 3.76 6.44 -14.56
N GLN A 79 2.68 6.25 -13.81
CA GLN A 79 1.42 6.94 -14.07
C GLN A 79 1.58 8.47 -14.04
N LYS A 80 2.37 9.03 -13.11
CA LYS A 80 2.64 10.48 -13.10
C LYS A 80 3.33 10.98 -14.37
N LYS A 81 4.15 10.15 -15.02
CA LYS A 81 4.80 10.52 -16.29
C LYS A 81 3.80 10.46 -17.45
N GLU A 82 2.89 9.49 -17.42
CA GLU A 82 1.85 9.30 -18.45
C GLU A 82 0.70 10.31 -18.32
N SER A 83 0.32 10.69 -17.09
CA SER A 83 -0.71 11.70 -16.83
C SER A 83 -0.31 13.11 -17.23
N ILE A 84 1.00 13.39 -17.36
CA ILE A 84 1.49 14.65 -17.97
C ILE A 84 1.11 14.70 -19.47
N ILE A 85 0.88 13.54 -20.10
CA ILE A 85 0.58 13.40 -21.53
C ILE A 85 -0.93 13.21 -21.78
N HIS A 86 -1.72 12.88 -20.75
CA HIS A 86 -3.17 12.70 -20.84
C HIS A 86 -3.87 13.42 -19.70
N PHE A 87 -4.35 14.63 -19.99
CA PHE A 87 -5.24 15.37 -19.08
C PHE A 87 -6.66 14.82 -19.23
N TYR A 88 -6.99 13.82 -18.42
CA TYR A 88 -8.37 13.43 -18.17
C TYR A 88 -8.72 13.85 -16.74
N GLU A 89 -9.64 14.82 -16.62
CA GLU A 89 -10.29 15.16 -15.36
C GLU A 89 -11.14 13.97 -14.90
N LYS A 90 -10.62 13.16 -13.97
CA LYS A 90 -11.46 12.27 -13.16
C LYS A 90 -12.11 13.13 -12.07
N LEU A 91 -13.42 13.34 -12.20
CA LEU A 91 -14.26 13.93 -11.15
C LEU A 91 -14.33 12.98 -9.94
N PRO A 92 -14.40 13.50 -8.71
CA PRO A 92 -14.69 12.69 -7.54
C PRO A 92 -16.07 12.01 -7.70
N GLU A 93 -16.13 10.70 -7.51
CA GLU A 93 -17.41 10.00 -7.39
C GLU A 93 -18.10 10.44 -6.11
N ILE A 94 -19.34 10.92 -6.25
CA ILE A 94 -20.21 11.25 -5.12
C ILE A 94 -20.64 9.92 -4.49
N VAL A 95 -20.15 9.64 -3.28
CA VAL A 95 -20.61 8.49 -2.50
C VAL A 95 -22.00 8.80 -1.97
N GLU A 96 -23.00 8.02 -2.38
CA GLU A 96 -24.37 8.11 -1.85
C GLU A 96 -24.38 7.87 -0.33
N GLU A 97 -25.02 8.79 0.40
CA GLU A 97 -25.25 8.68 1.85
C GLU A 97 -26.24 7.54 2.12
N ASN A 98 -25.70 6.37 2.46
CA ASN A 98 -26.44 5.34 3.17
C ASN A 98 -26.22 5.50 4.68
N ASP A 99 -27.10 4.91 5.49
CA ASP A 99 -27.02 4.85 6.95
C ASP A 99 -25.71 4.13 7.35
N THR A 100 -24.63 4.90 7.44
CA THR A 100 -23.25 4.38 7.42
C THR A 100 -22.90 3.93 8.84
N ASP A 101 -22.50 2.66 9.01
CA ASP A 101 -21.95 2.18 10.29
C ASP A 101 -20.81 3.12 10.72
N ILE A 102 -20.78 3.50 12.00
CA ILE A 102 -19.72 4.33 12.60
C ILE A 102 -18.32 3.82 12.19
N LYS A 103 -18.14 2.49 12.10
CA LYS A 103 -16.88 1.88 11.65
C LYS A 103 -16.55 2.17 10.19
N GLU A 104 -17.54 2.14 9.31
CA GLU A 104 -17.36 2.45 7.88
C GLU A 104 -17.02 3.93 7.70
N LEU A 105 -17.69 4.81 8.44
CA LEU A 105 -17.38 6.24 8.44
C LEU A 105 -15.96 6.51 8.95
N GLN A 106 -15.56 5.93 10.09
CA GLN A 106 -14.19 6.05 10.61
C GLN A 106 -13.15 5.52 9.62
N THR A 107 -13.45 4.42 8.94
CA THR A 107 -12.59 3.84 7.90
C THR A 107 -12.43 4.81 6.72
N LYS A 108 -13.54 5.41 6.25
CA LYS A 108 -13.53 6.39 5.17
C LYS A 108 -12.68 7.61 5.52
N ILE A 109 -12.93 8.22 6.68
CA ILE A 109 -12.16 9.38 7.18
C ILE A 109 -10.66 9.07 7.27
N PHE A 110 -10.33 7.87 7.73
CA PHE A 110 -8.94 7.43 7.80
C PHE A 110 -8.30 7.36 6.41
N TYR A 111 -8.95 6.71 5.43
CA TYR A 111 -8.42 6.64 4.06
C TYR A 111 -8.31 8.02 3.40
N ASP A 112 -9.29 8.90 3.60
CA ASP A 112 -9.26 10.28 3.10
C ASP A 112 -8.04 11.05 3.63
N ALA A 113 -7.66 10.80 4.89
CA ALA A 113 -6.45 11.37 5.46
C ALA A 113 -5.18 10.75 4.87
N ILE A 114 -5.15 9.41 4.71
CA ILE A 114 -4.04 8.69 4.11
C ILE A 114 -3.78 9.14 2.67
N TYR A 115 -4.81 9.43 1.88
CA TYR A 115 -4.63 9.87 0.48
C TYR A 115 -3.89 11.21 0.35
N LYS A 116 -3.94 12.06 1.38
CA LYS A 116 -3.21 13.34 1.43
C LYS A 116 -1.74 13.18 1.85
N LEU A 117 -1.31 11.97 2.18
CA LEU A 117 0.09 11.66 2.45
C LEU A 117 0.87 11.43 1.15
N THR A 118 2.16 11.74 1.17
CA THR A 118 3.07 11.39 0.08
C THR A 118 3.22 9.87 -0.04
N PRO A 119 3.59 9.32 -1.22
CA PRO A 119 3.75 7.87 -1.38
C PRO A 119 4.71 7.22 -0.36
N VAL A 120 5.78 7.93 0.03
CA VAL A 120 6.73 7.43 1.03
C VAL A 120 6.14 7.47 2.44
N GLU A 121 5.36 8.51 2.77
CA GLU A 121 4.63 8.58 4.05
C GLU A 121 3.59 7.46 4.16
N LYS A 122 2.88 7.16 3.06
CA LYS A 122 1.96 6.02 2.94
C LYS A 122 2.65 4.68 3.20
N ALA A 123 3.84 4.46 2.63
CA ALA A 123 4.62 3.26 2.88
C ALA A 123 5.03 3.11 4.36
N LEU A 124 5.48 4.20 4.99
CA LEU A 124 5.87 4.22 6.40
C LEU A 124 4.71 3.84 7.34
N ILE A 125 3.55 4.48 7.17
CA ILE A 125 2.38 4.20 8.01
C ILE A 125 1.83 2.79 7.73
N PHE A 126 1.86 2.34 6.48
CA PHE A 126 1.45 0.99 6.12
C PHE A 126 2.28 -0.08 6.85
N TYR A 127 3.61 -0.03 6.75
CA TYR A 127 4.44 -1.02 7.44
C TYR A 127 4.25 -0.98 8.96
N HIS A 128 4.02 0.19 9.54
CA HIS A 128 3.72 0.31 10.96
C HIS A 128 2.39 -0.38 11.33
N LEU A 129 1.34 -0.21 10.53
CA LEU A 129 0.04 -0.86 10.75
C LEU A 129 0.11 -2.38 10.59
N GLU A 130 1.00 -2.87 9.73
CA GLU A 130 1.29 -4.30 9.59
C GLU A 130 2.19 -4.85 10.71
N GLY A 131 2.56 -4.00 11.69
CA GLY A 131 3.29 -4.41 12.89
C GLY A 131 4.80 -4.61 12.68
N LEU A 132 5.37 -4.12 11.58
CA LEU A 132 6.81 -4.27 11.34
C LEU A 132 7.62 -3.44 12.35
N PRO A 133 8.72 -4.01 12.90
CA PRO A 133 9.66 -3.26 13.74
C PRO A 133 10.26 -2.07 12.98
N HIS A 134 10.50 -0.94 13.67
CA HIS A 134 11.06 0.26 13.04
C HIS A 134 12.39 0.03 12.33
N LYS A 135 13.21 -0.90 12.84
CA LYS A 135 14.43 -1.35 12.19
C LYS A 135 14.15 -1.92 10.80
N GLU A 136 13.22 -2.88 10.71
CA GLU A 136 12.83 -3.48 9.42
C GLU A 136 12.23 -2.43 8.49
N ILE A 137 11.38 -1.53 8.99
CA ILE A 137 10.82 -0.42 8.18
C ILE A 137 11.94 0.43 7.56
N GLY A 138 12.98 0.72 8.35
CA GLY A 138 14.16 1.44 7.88
C GLY A 138 14.89 0.69 6.77
N GLU A 139 15.16 -0.60 6.97
CA GLU A 139 15.81 -1.46 5.98
C GLU A 139 15.00 -1.55 4.67
N GLN A 140 13.67 -1.71 4.76
CA GLN A 140 12.78 -1.77 3.60
C GLN A 140 12.79 -0.47 2.78
N LEU A 141 12.87 0.68 3.45
CA LEU A 141 12.77 2.00 2.83
C LEU A 141 14.13 2.66 2.56
N GLY A 142 15.25 2.00 2.87
CA GLY A 142 16.59 2.54 2.69
C GLY A 142 16.91 3.73 3.60
N ILE A 143 16.33 3.78 4.80
CA ILE A 143 16.56 4.83 5.81
C ILE A 143 16.97 4.23 7.15
N SER A 144 17.65 5.00 8.00
CA SER A 144 17.97 4.54 9.36
C SER A 144 16.70 4.30 10.21
N GLU A 145 16.75 3.36 11.14
CA GLU A 145 15.70 3.11 12.15
C GLU A 145 15.24 4.39 12.87
N VAL A 146 16.19 5.23 13.28
CA VAL A 146 15.90 6.50 13.97
C VAL A 146 15.07 7.43 13.08
N ASN A 147 15.45 7.56 11.81
CA ASN A 147 14.72 8.37 10.83
C ASN A 147 13.33 7.79 10.55
N ALA A 148 13.18 6.46 10.47
CA ALA A 148 11.88 5.81 10.32
C ALA A 148 10.95 6.16 11.49
N ARG A 149 11.44 6.05 12.73
CA ARG A 149 10.69 6.42 13.96
C ARG A 149 10.30 7.90 13.98
N VAL A 150 11.24 8.80 13.69
CA VAL A 150 10.97 10.25 13.68
C VAL A 150 9.94 10.61 12.61
N LYS A 151 10.09 10.08 11.38
CA LYS A 151 9.12 10.31 10.30
C LYS A 151 7.75 9.75 10.65
N LEU A 152 7.68 8.54 11.22
CA LEU A 152 6.42 7.92 11.61
C LEU A 152 5.65 8.77 12.63
N ASN A 153 6.33 9.30 13.66
CA ASN A 153 5.69 10.19 14.62
C ASN A 153 5.14 11.46 13.94
N ARG A 154 5.92 12.08 13.05
CA ARG A 154 5.46 13.24 12.27
C ARG A 154 4.27 12.92 11.37
N ILE A 155 4.25 11.73 10.77
CA ILE A 155 3.15 11.27 9.92
C ILE A 155 1.88 11.06 10.76
N LYS A 156 1.97 10.46 11.95
CA LYS A 156 0.83 10.29 12.85
C LYS A 156 0.21 11.62 13.24
N GLU A 157 1.03 12.60 13.62
CA GLU A 157 0.55 13.96 13.93
C GLU A 157 -0.07 14.62 12.70
N LYS A 158 0.57 14.51 11.53
CA LYS A 158 0.04 15.03 10.27
C LYS A 158 -1.33 14.43 9.93
N THR A 159 -1.49 13.11 10.06
CA THR A 159 -2.77 12.41 9.83
C THR A 159 -3.83 12.89 10.81
N LYS A 160 -3.49 13.04 12.09
CA LYS A 160 -4.41 13.58 13.12
C LYS A 160 -4.89 14.99 12.77
N GLU A 161 -3.98 15.87 12.37
CA GLU A 161 -4.31 17.25 11.96
C GLU A 161 -5.16 17.29 10.68
N ILE A 162 -4.92 16.39 9.73
CA ILE A 162 -5.74 16.25 8.53
C ILE A 162 -7.19 15.83 8.87
N ILE A 163 -7.36 14.96 9.86
CA ILE A 163 -8.68 14.47 10.28
C ILE A 163 -9.45 15.55 11.07
N LYS A 164 -8.79 16.28 11.97
CA LYS A 164 -9.38 17.45 12.63
C LYS A 164 -9.89 18.49 11.64
N LYS A 165 -9.10 18.78 10.59
CA LYS A 165 -9.51 19.73 9.53
C LYS A 165 -10.72 19.26 8.73
N GLN A 166 -11.09 17.98 8.78
CA GLN A 166 -12.30 17.44 8.16
C GLN A 166 -13.52 17.52 9.10
N GLY A 167 -13.37 18.07 10.31
CA GLY A 167 -14.46 18.22 11.28
C GLY A 167 -14.61 17.03 12.24
N TYR A 168 -13.65 16.10 12.27
CA TYR A 168 -13.70 14.92 13.14
C TYR A 168 -12.62 15.00 14.23
N GLU A 169 -13.02 14.71 15.47
CA GLU A 169 -12.10 14.54 16.60
C GLU A 169 -12.07 13.06 17.05
N PHE A 170 -10.94 12.65 17.61
CA PHE A 170 -10.71 11.31 18.16
C PHE A 170 -10.81 11.33 19.67
#